data_AF-W0JI52-F1
#
_entry.id   AF-W0JI52-F1
#
_cell.length_a   1.000
_cell.length_b   1.000
_cell.length_c   1.000
_cell.angle_alpha   90.00
_cell.angle_beta   90.00
_cell.angle_gamma   90.00
#
_symmetry.space_group_name_H-M   'P 1'
#
loop_
_entity.id
_entity.type
_entity.pdbx_description
1 polymer ?
#
loop_
_entity_poly.entity_id
_entity_poly.type
_entity_poly.pdbx_seq_one_letter_code
_entity_poly.pdbx_strand_id
1 'polypeptide(L)'
;MLTSSVERIEDVALELSVRGHFGHHLHAAVDACVSMNRRQYLSTAGGLAVVSSLAGCLGGVLGSDEGEQLPDDHRDEERAINRAVGKLNKAAVSIEGAESGLENPSEADFSPDEPQAFIDTARSELESVEDSDIAQELDSYADVLEAMIGVLKTLTDDSLAADVEAVSAEIDGGDTSDADDTLETRREETAEARRSYDGAMETLDGLDRGRLEEHSIVDLDRVESGVETLGDVLGSVESLLSGYDSMLAGHESLEEGEKRFDAGEYERAATAFESAADSFGDATETFADGESDAPSGLAEYFENGRCQSGHLETAGAAFADAATAADDGDIVDAQRSRSEGEDALEAAENC
;
A
#
# COMPACT_ATOMS: atom_id res chain seq x y z
N MET A 1 -50.23 -37.15 21.53
CA MET A 1 -49.16 -38.03 21.02
C MET A 1 -47.95 -37.17 20.70
N LEU A 2 -47.31 -36.61 21.73
CA LEU A 2 -46.19 -35.66 21.64
C LEU A 2 -45.28 -35.91 22.84
N THR A 3 -44.46 -36.95 22.76
CA THR A 3 -43.37 -37.26 23.72
C THR A 3 -42.49 -38.37 23.12
N SER A 4 -41.86 -38.13 21.97
CA SER A 4 -40.89 -39.11 21.42
C SER A 4 -39.78 -38.53 20.52
N SER A 5 -39.60 -37.21 20.47
CA SER A 5 -38.61 -36.58 19.57
C SER A 5 -37.51 -35.80 20.29
N VAL A 6 -37.49 -35.79 21.62
CA VAL A 6 -36.48 -35.04 22.41
C VAL A 6 -35.27 -35.90 22.79
N GLU A 7 -35.38 -37.23 22.77
CA GLU A 7 -34.27 -38.15 23.11
C GLU A 7 -33.30 -38.47 21.95
N ARG A 8 -33.35 -37.73 20.82
CA ARG A 8 -32.47 -38.00 19.67
C ARG A 8 -31.44 -36.91 19.37
N ILE A 9 -31.41 -35.83 20.16
CA ILE A 9 -30.45 -34.72 20.00
C ILE A 9 -29.27 -34.85 20.99
N GLU A 10 -29.41 -35.59 22.09
CA GLU A 10 -28.32 -35.78 23.06
C GLU A 10 -27.28 -36.84 22.65
N ASP A 11 -27.55 -37.69 21.64
CA ASP A 11 -26.60 -38.72 21.16
C ASP A 11 -25.62 -38.23 20.09
N VAL A 12 -25.87 -37.08 19.43
CA VAL A 12 -24.96 -36.52 18.42
C VAL A 12 -23.93 -35.55 19.03
N ALA A 13 -24.25 -34.93 20.17
CA ALA A 13 -23.37 -33.99 20.86
C ALA A 13 -22.21 -34.66 21.63
N LEU A 14 -22.24 -35.98 21.83
CA LEU A 14 -21.20 -36.73 22.55
C LEU A 14 -20.16 -37.42 21.63
N GLU A 15 -20.39 -37.46 20.31
CA GLU A 15 -19.42 -38.02 19.35
C GLU A 15 -18.41 -36.98 18.81
N LEU A 16 -18.67 -35.68 18.97
CA LEU A 16 -17.76 -34.61 18.49
C LEU A 16 -16.72 -34.14 19.52
N SER A 17 -16.76 -34.63 20.76
CA SER A 17 -15.85 -34.19 21.83
C SER A 17 -14.58 -35.07 22.02
N VAL A 18 -14.34 -36.11 21.21
CA VAL A 18 -13.28 -37.13 21.53
C VAL A 18 -12.22 -37.37 20.43
N ARG A 19 -12.14 -36.57 19.36
CA ARG A 19 -10.98 -36.68 18.43
C ARG A 19 -10.25 -35.37 18.15
N GLY A 20 -9.94 -34.66 19.24
CA GLY A 20 -8.72 -33.85 19.33
C GLY A 20 -7.49 -34.73 19.50
N HIS A 21 -6.75 -34.96 18.42
CA HIS A 21 -5.33 -35.33 18.48
C HIS A 21 -4.57 -34.55 17.40
N PHE A 22 -4.41 -33.24 17.66
CA PHE A 22 -3.23 -32.47 17.28
C PHE A 22 -1.99 -33.34 17.55
N GLY A 23 -1.07 -33.53 16.59
CA GLY A 23 -0.30 -32.43 16.01
C GLY A 23 1.07 -32.43 16.70
N HIS A 24 1.86 -33.47 16.46
CA HIS A 24 3.21 -33.64 17.03
C HIS A 24 4.27 -33.86 15.94
N HIS A 25 4.10 -33.23 14.77
CA HIS A 25 5.11 -33.19 13.72
C HIS A 25 4.98 -31.92 12.89
N LEU A 26 5.39 -30.77 13.44
CA LEU A 26 5.77 -29.57 12.67
C LEU A 26 6.49 -28.55 13.58
N HIS A 27 7.44 -29.04 14.39
CA HIS A 27 8.33 -28.20 15.21
C HIS A 27 9.80 -28.56 14.92
N ALA A 28 10.12 -28.76 13.64
CA ALA A 28 11.47 -29.07 13.17
C ALA A 28 11.83 -28.47 11.80
N ALA A 29 10.98 -27.62 11.21
CA ALA A 29 11.24 -26.99 9.91
C ALA A 29 11.40 -25.46 9.96
N VAL A 30 11.12 -24.81 11.10
CA VAL A 30 11.24 -23.34 11.24
C VAL A 30 12.60 -22.91 11.83
N ASP A 31 13.32 -23.80 12.50
CA ASP A 31 14.66 -23.49 13.08
C ASP A 31 15.85 -23.74 12.13
N ALA A 32 15.61 -24.04 10.85
CA ALA A 32 16.66 -24.31 9.87
C ALA A 32 16.84 -23.22 8.79
N CYS A 33 16.03 -22.15 8.79
CA CYS A 33 16.19 -21.06 7.80
C CYS A 33 16.63 -19.69 8.39
N VAL A 34 16.74 -19.54 9.71
CA VAL A 34 17.15 -18.27 10.34
C VAL A 34 18.65 -18.21 10.71
N SER A 35 19.44 -19.22 10.37
CA SER A 35 20.88 -19.21 10.68
C SER A 35 21.69 -19.95 9.61
N MET A 36 21.83 -19.36 8.42
CA MET A 36 23.03 -19.50 7.57
C MET A 36 22.92 -18.64 6.29
N ASN A 37 23.04 -17.31 6.40
CA ASN A 37 23.79 -16.54 5.38
C ASN A 37 24.18 -15.09 5.74
N ARG A 38 24.42 -14.78 7.02
CA ARG A 38 24.80 -13.41 7.43
C ARG A 38 26.24 -12.99 7.07
N ARG A 39 26.97 -13.75 6.24
CA ARG A 39 28.33 -13.42 5.78
C ARG A 39 28.64 -14.12 4.45
N GLN A 40 28.26 -13.50 3.32
CA GLN A 40 28.98 -13.52 2.03
C GLN A 40 28.07 -13.02 0.89
N TYR A 41 27.77 -11.72 0.84
CA TYR A 41 27.48 -11.02 -0.42
C TYR A 41 27.98 -9.57 -0.32
N LEU A 42 29.28 -9.44 -0.06
CA LEU A 42 30.07 -8.30 -0.49
C LEU A 42 30.96 -8.82 -1.61
N SER A 43 30.50 -8.72 -2.85
CA SER A 43 31.31 -8.54 -4.05
C SER A 43 30.50 -8.88 -5.31
N THR A 44 30.65 -8.01 -6.32
CA THR A 44 30.39 -8.22 -7.75
C THR A 44 28.98 -7.80 -8.20
N ALA A 45 28.72 -6.52 -8.52
CA ALA A 45 29.17 -5.69 -9.68
C ALA A 45 28.15 -5.72 -10.83
N GLY A 46 27.76 -4.59 -11.44
CA GLY A 46 28.28 -3.25 -11.24
C GLY A 46 27.72 -2.22 -12.23
N GLY A 47 28.16 -0.98 -12.05
CA GLY A 47 28.27 -0.01 -13.13
C GLY A 47 27.55 1.32 -12.88
N LEU A 48 28.02 2.13 -11.94
CA LEU A 48 28.08 3.57 -12.17
C LEU A 48 29.35 4.16 -11.57
N ALA A 49 29.88 5.11 -12.31
CA ALA A 49 31.26 5.50 -12.34
C ALA A 49 31.66 6.35 -11.13
N VAL A 50 32.93 6.20 -10.80
CA VAL A 50 33.79 7.11 -10.05
C VAL A 50 33.43 8.59 -10.27
N VAL A 51 32.73 9.22 -9.32
CA VAL A 51 32.77 10.68 -9.16
C VAL A 51 33.99 11.00 -8.29
N SER A 52 35.17 10.91 -8.88
CA SER A 52 36.40 11.45 -8.34
C SER A 52 36.90 12.57 -9.24
N SER A 53 36.29 13.76 -9.11
CA SER A 53 36.93 15.05 -9.43
C SER A 53 35.95 16.22 -9.30
N LEU A 54 35.70 16.69 -8.08
CA LEU A 54 35.34 18.09 -7.84
C LEU A 54 36.30 18.75 -6.85
N ALA A 55 37.59 18.44 -7.02
CA ALA A 55 38.69 19.19 -6.44
C ALA A 55 39.53 19.77 -7.59
N GLY A 56 39.28 21.04 -7.93
CA GLY A 56 40.23 21.90 -8.63
C GLY A 56 40.04 22.11 -10.14
N CYS A 57 39.34 23.19 -10.51
CA CYS A 57 39.61 23.95 -11.74
C CYS A 57 39.30 25.44 -11.51
N LEU A 58 40.11 26.10 -10.68
CA LEU A 58 40.25 27.56 -10.67
C LEU A 58 41.75 27.88 -10.71
N GLY A 59 42.28 27.91 -11.92
CA GLY A 59 43.71 28.00 -12.18
C GLY A 59 44.03 28.45 -13.61
N GLY A 60 43.68 29.70 -13.94
CA GLY A 60 44.43 30.52 -14.91
C GLY A 60 44.08 30.41 -16.39
N VAL A 61 43.18 31.27 -16.86
CA VAL A 61 43.23 31.87 -18.20
C VAL A 61 42.99 33.38 -18.06
N LEU A 62 43.90 34.14 -18.65
CA LEU A 62 44.13 35.57 -18.46
C LEU A 62 43.11 36.43 -19.21
N GLY A 63 42.44 37.30 -18.46
CA GLY A 63 41.75 38.50 -18.94
C GLY A 63 41.68 39.49 -17.79
N SER A 64 42.64 40.42 -17.73
CA SER A 64 42.61 41.53 -16.78
C SER A 64 41.51 42.51 -17.18
N ASP A 65 40.30 42.27 -16.68
CA ASP A 65 39.33 43.32 -16.41
C ASP A 65 39.24 43.48 -14.89
N GLU A 66 39.15 44.72 -14.44
CA GLU A 66 39.06 45.14 -13.05
C GLU A 66 37.75 44.64 -12.45
N GLY A 67 37.70 43.36 -12.06
CA GLY A 67 36.57 42.75 -11.40
C GLY A 67 36.40 43.31 -10.00
N GLU A 68 35.28 43.97 -9.76
CA GLU A 68 34.77 44.32 -8.42
C GLU A 68 34.97 43.13 -7.48
N GLN A 69 35.86 43.30 -6.49
CA GLN A 69 35.97 42.38 -5.37
C GLN A 69 34.67 42.47 -4.59
N LEU A 70 33.78 41.51 -4.83
CA LEU A 70 32.60 41.30 -4.02
C LEU A 70 33.01 41.25 -2.53
N PRO A 71 32.30 41.95 -1.64
CA PRO A 71 32.45 41.83 -0.19
C PRO A 71 32.57 40.37 0.26
N ASP A 72 33.38 40.10 1.28
CA ASP A 72 33.59 38.74 1.82
C ASP A 72 32.26 38.02 2.18
N ASP A 73 31.21 38.77 2.50
CA ASP A 73 29.85 38.31 2.82
C ASP A 73 29.17 37.52 1.68
N HIS A 74 29.25 38.02 0.44
CA HIS A 74 28.59 37.39 -0.71
C HIS A 74 29.23 36.04 -1.10
N ARG A 75 30.51 35.84 -0.75
CA ARG A 75 31.19 34.55 -0.99
C ARG A 75 30.73 33.48 -0.02
N ASP A 76 30.27 33.86 1.17
CA ASP A 76 29.77 32.91 2.15
C ASP A 76 28.32 32.53 1.85
N GLU A 77 27.51 33.47 1.36
CA GLU A 77 26.15 33.25 0.83
C GLU A 77 26.15 32.26 -0.35
N GLU A 78 26.92 32.55 -1.41
CA GLU A 78 26.99 31.70 -2.61
C GLU A 78 27.48 30.29 -2.26
N ARG A 79 28.40 30.17 -1.29
CA ARG A 79 28.87 28.86 -0.83
C ARG A 79 27.80 28.12 -0.02
N ALA A 80 26.99 28.81 0.78
CA ALA A 80 25.90 28.20 1.54
C ALA A 80 24.83 27.64 0.59
N ILE A 81 24.41 28.44 -0.40
CA ILE A 81 23.50 28.02 -1.48
C ILE A 81 24.03 26.76 -2.19
N ASN A 82 25.28 26.77 -2.64
CA ASN A 82 25.87 25.62 -3.32
C ASN A 82 25.95 24.36 -2.42
N ARG A 83 26.17 24.54 -1.11
CA ARG A 83 26.15 23.41 -0.16
C ARG A 83 24.73 22.88 0.03
N ALA A 84 23.73 23.75 0.15
CA ALA A 84 22.32 23.36 0.23
C ALA A 84 21.88 22.58 -1.01
N VAL A 85 22.13 23.11 -2.21
CA VAL A 85 21.86 22.42 -3.49
C VAL A 85 22.51 21.04 -3.52
N GLY A 86 23.80 20.96 -3.17
CA GLY A 86 24.52 19.68 -3.14
C GLY A 86 23.98 18.67 -2.12
N LYS A 87 23.22 19.11 -1.13
CA LYS A 87 22.54 18.26 -0.13
C LYS A 87 21.15 17.85 -0.60
N LEU A 88 20.35 18.77 -1.13
CA LEU A 88 19.04 18.47 -1.72
C LEU A 88 19.18 17.49 -2.90
N ASN A 89 20.19 17.67 -3.74
CA ASN A 89 20.47 16.73 -4.83
C ASN A 89 20.83 15.31 -4.32
N LYS A 90 21.46 15.19 -3.14
CA LYS A 90 21.72 13.87 -2.53
C LYS A 90 20.46 13.25 -1.96
N ALA A 91 19.59 14.04 -1.33
CA ALA A 91 18.29 13.57 -0.89
C ALA A 91 17.47 13.05 -2.07
N ALA A 92 17.37 13.81 -3.16
CA ALA A 92 16.68 13.40 -4.38
C ALA A 92 17.24 12.09 -4.98
N VAL A 93 18.57 11.93 -5.05
CA VAL A 93 19.19 10.68 -5.53
C VAL A 93 18.92 9.50 -4.59
N SER A 94 18.87 9.73 -3.27
CA SER A 94 18.51 8.68 -2.30
C SER A 94 17.05 8.25 -2.45
N ILE A 95 16.13 9.18 -2.70
CA ILE A 95 14.71 8.92 -3.00
C ILE A 95 14.59 8.12 -4.29
N GLU A 96 15.26 8.56 -5.36
CA GLU A 96 15.26 7.87 -6.65
C GLU A 96 15.81 6.44 -6.56
N GLY A 97 16.82 6.22 -5.73
CA GLY A 97 17.32 4.87 -5.46
C GLY A 97 16.25 3.92 -4.91
N ALA A 98 15.27 4.46 -4.18
CA ALA A 98 14.15 3.73 -3.62
C ALA A 98 13.04 3.45 -4.65
N GLU A 99 12.96 4.20 -5.75
CA GLU A 99 11.96 3.98 -6.81
C GLU A 99 12.04 2.58 -7.41
N SER A 100 13.26 2.03 -7.51
CA SER A 100 13.44 0.64 -7.95
C SER A 100 12.77 -0.39 -7.02
N GLY A 101 12.57 -0.04 -5.75
CA GLY A 101 11.81 -0.83 -4.78
C GLY A 101 10.30 -0.67 -4.93
N LEU A 102 9.81 0.37 -5.60
CA LEU A 102 8.37 0.58 -5.79
C LEU A 102 7.71 -0.44 -6.74
N GLU A 103 8.51 -1.15 -7.54
CA GLU A 103 8.02 -2.31 -8.30
C GLU A 103 7.56 -3.44 -7.36
N ASN A 104 8.12 -3.51 -6.16
CA ASN A 104 7.72 -4.42 -5.09
C ASN A 104 7.82 -3.74 -3.70
N PRO A 105 6.84 -2.88 -3.35
CA PRO A 105 6.96 -1.97 -2.22
C PRO A 105 7.07 -2.69 -0.87
N SER A 106 6.50 -3.90 -0.74
CA SER A 106 6.59 -4.73 0.48
C SER A 106 7.96 -5.35 0.73
N GLU A 107 8.83 -5.40 -0.28
CA GLU A 107 10.21 -5.88 -0.16
C GLU A 107 11.24 -4.75 -0.20
N ALA A 108 10.79 -3.50 -0.31
CA ALA A 108 11.67 -2.35 -0.46
C ALA A 108 12.33 -1.97 0.88
N ASP A 109 13.65 -2.10 0.96
CA ASP A 109 14.45 -1.62 2.11
C ASP A 109 14.74 -0.12 1.97
N PHE A 110 13.73 0.71 2.23
CA PHE A 110 13.87 2.17 2.24
C PHE A 110 14.05 2.70 3.66
N SER A 111 15.13 3.46 3.88
CA SER A 111 15.39 4.18 5.13
C SER A 111 15.19 5.69 4.93
N PRO A 112 14.20 6.30 5.60
CA PRO A 112 13.96 7.75 5.46
C PRO A 112 15.04 8.60 6.15
N ASP A 113 15.81 8.03 7.09
CA ASP A 113 16.74 8.77 7.94
C ASP A 113 17.88 9.44 7.15
N GLU A 114 18.43 8.74 6.15
CA GLU A 114 19.53 9.28 5.32
C GLU A 114 19.10 10.47 4.44
N PRO A 115 18.05 10.35 3.60
CA PRO A 115 17.59 11.48 2.79
C PRO A 115 17.08 12.65 3.67
N GLN A 116 16.43 12.37 4.80
CA GLN A 116 16.01 13.41 5.74
C GLN A 116 17.20 14.18 6.31
N ALA A 117 18.29 13.49 6.70
CA ALA A 117 19.49 14.15 7.22
C ALA A 117 20.15 15.08 6.18
N PHE A 118 20.03 14.77 4.89
CA PHE A 118 20.48 15.67 3.83
C PHE A 118 19.62 16.92 3.74
N ILE A 119 18.29 16.78 3.82
CA ILE A 119 17.34 17.91 3.84
C ILE A 119 17.59 18.82 5.05
N ASP A 120 17.72 18.25 6.25
CA ASP A 120 17.99 19.01 7.48
C ASP A 120 19.30 19.80 7.37
N THR A 121 20.34 19.18 6.79
CA THR A 121 21.61 19.87 6.55
C THR A 121 21.44 20.99 5.53
N ALA A 122 20.64 20.80 4.48
CA ALA A 122 20.40 21.82 3.46
C ALA A 122 19.69 23.04 4.08
N ARG A 123 18.62 22.82 4.85
CA ARG A 123 17.91 23.89 5.58
C ARG A 123 18.84 24.67 6.50
N SER A 124 19.70 23.97 7.25
CA SER A 124 20.68 24.64 8.11
C SER A 124 21.69 25.52 7.34
N GLU A 125 22.03 25.17 6.10
CA GLU A 125 22.85 26.04 5.24
C GLU A 125 22.06 27.24 4.74
N LEU A 126 20.78 27.07 4.38
CA LEU A 126 19.87 28.13 3.92
C LEU A 126 19.52 29.13 5.02
N GLU A 127 19.45 28.73 6.29
CA GLU A 127 19.23 29.63 7.43
C GLU A 127 20.27 30.77 7.52
N SER A 128 21.47 30.55 6.97
CA SER A 128 22.54 31.56 6.94
C SER A 128 22.41 32.57 5.80
N VAL A 129 21.46 32.35 4.89
CA VAL A 129 21.24 33.14 3.67
C VAL A 129 19.94 33.94 3.86
N GLU A 130 20.04 35.11 4.49
CA GLU A 130 18.87 35.96 4.78
C GLU A 130 18.26 36.56 3.49
N ASP A 131 16.92 36.57 3.41
CA ASP A 131 16.12 37.30 2.41
C ASP A 131 16.49 37.03 0.93
N SER A 132 16.98 35.83 0.62
CA SER A 132 17.28 35.43 -0.75
C SER A 132 16.10 34.69 -1.39
N ASP A 133 15.65 35.15 -2.55
CA ASP A 133 14.60 34.48 -3.32
C ASP A 133 14.98 33.03 -3.65
N ILE A 134 16.25 32.77 -4.00
CA ILE A 134 16.72 31.40 -4.27
C ILE A 134 16.71 30.55 -3.00
N ALA A 135 17.00 31.11 -1.83
CA ALA A 135 16.92 30.34 -0.59
C ALA A 135 15.48 29.91 -0.28
N GLN A 136 14.49 30.78 -0.53
CA GLN A 136 13.07 30.44 -0.41
C GLN A 136 12.67 29.33 -1.39
N GLU A 137 13.12 29.43 -2.64
CA GLU A 137 12.87 28.40 -3.67
C GLU A 137 13.46 27.03 -3.29
N LEU A 138 14.66 27.03 -2.72
CA LEU A 138 15.35 25.83 -2.24
C LEU A 138 14.65 25.21 -1.02
N ASP A 139 14.06 26.03 -0.16
CA ASP A 139 13.27 25.57 0.99
C ASP A 139 11.98 24.90 0.52
N SER A 140 11.28 25.49 -0.46
CA SER A 140 10.11 24.85 -1.09
C SER A 140 10.46 23.54 -1.80
N TYR A 141 11.60 23.47 -2.48
CA TYR A 141 12.08 22.19 -3.04
C TYR A 141 12.40 21.17 -1.94
N ALA A 142 12.95 21.60 -0.80
CA ALA A 142 13.17 20.73 0.35
C ALA A 142 11.85 20.18 0.93
N ASP A 143 10.78 20.99 0.97
CA ASP A 143 9.43 20.56 1.38
C ASP A 143 8.89 19.46 0.46
N VAL A 144 9.10 19.58 -0.86
CA VAL A 144 8.71 18.54 -1.84
C VAL A 144 9.44 17.22 -1.56
N LEU A 145 10.75 17.26 -1.33
CA LEU A 145 11.55 16.06 -1.01
C LEU A 145 11.12 15.42 0.31
N GLU A 146 10.83 16.22 1.33
CA GLU A 146 10.37 15.74 2.65
C GLU A 146 9.00 15.06 2.56
N ALA A 147 8.07 15.65 1.80
CA ALA A 147 6.77 15.03 1.55
C ALA A 147 6.91 13.68 0.80
N MET A 148 7.78 13.60 -0.21
CA MET A 148 8.05 12.34 -0.90
C MET A 148 8.63 11.25 0.00
N ILE A 149 9.55 11.61 0.91
CA ILE A 149 10.08 10.65 1.91
C ILE A 149 8.96 10.15 2.81
N GLY A 150 8.04 11.01 3.21
CA GLY A 150 6.86 10.65 3.99
C GLY A 150 5.99 9.63 3.27
N VAL A 151 5.67 9.88 2.00
CA VAL A 151 4.87 8.97 1.16
C VAL A 151 5.59 7.64 0.93
N LEU A 152 6.88 7.68 0.57
CA LEU A 152 7.68 6.47 0.40
C LEU A 152 7.69 5.62 1.67
N LYS A 153 7.89 6.24 2.82
CA LYS A 153 7.89 5.54 4.11
C LYS A 153 6.56 4.81 4.36
N THR A 154 5.43 5.42 4.03
CA THR A 154 4.11 4.77 4.16
C THR A 154 3.97 3.60 3.18
N LEU A 155 4.42 3.76 1.94
CA LEU A 155 4.29 2.71 0.90
C LEU A 155 5.24 1.54 1.11
N THR A 156 6.45 1.79 1.62
CA THR A 156 7.46 0.78 1.92
C THR A 156 7.43 0.35 3.39
N ASP A 157 6.31 0.56 4.07
CA ASP A 157 6.15 0.07 5.43
C ASP A 157 6.05 -1.46 5.39
N ASP A 158 6.99 -2.16 6.04
CA ASP A 158 7.04 -3.62 6.14
C ASP A 158 5.72 -4.23 6.67
N SER A 159 4.91 -3.44 7.38
CA SER A 159 3.62 -3.89 7.90
C SER A 159 2.48 -3.84 6.87
N LEU A 160 2.64 -3.21 5.70
CA LEU A 160 1.61 -3.19 4.66
C LEU A 160 1.23 -4.60 4.18
N ALA A 161 2.23 -5.42 3.80
CA ALA A 161 1.98 -6.78 3.36
C ALA A 161 1.41 -7.67 4.47
N ALA A 162 1.93 -7.51 5.70
CA ALA A 162 1.44 -8.25 6.85
C ALA A 162 -0.03 -7.91 7.17
N ASP A 163 -0.42 -6.65 7.01
CA ASP A 163 -1.79 -6.20 7.27
C ASP A 163 -2.76 -6.68 6.19
N VAL A 164 -2.36 -6.69 4.91
CA VAL A 164 -3.18 -7.27 3.83
C VAL A 164 -3.38 -8.77 4.04
N GLU A 165 -2.33 -9.50 4.44
CA GLU A 165 -2.43 -10.91 4.80
C GLU A 165 -3.31 -11.13 6.03
N ALA A 166 -3.22 -10.25 7.05
CA ALA A 166 -4.05 -10.31 8.25
C ALA A 166 -5.53 -10.08 7.92
N VAL A 167 -5.85 -9.03 7.17
CA VAL A 167 -7.21 -8.72 6.70
C VAL A 167 -7.79 -9.90 5.93
N SER A 168 -7.03 -10.47 5.00
CA SER A 168 -7.49 -11.63 4.22
C SER A 168 -7.76 -12.84 5.13
N ALA A 169 -6.85 -13.13 6.08
CA ALA A 169 -7.03 -14.25 7.02
C ALA A 169 -8.19 -14.04 8.02
N GLU A 170 -8.45 -12.81 8.42
CA GLU A 170 -9.55 -12.43 9.33
C GLU A 170 -10.90 -12.53 8.61
N ILE A 171 -10.96 -12.10 7.35
CA ILE A 171 -12.10 -12.30 6.46
C ILE A 171 -12.42 -13.79 6.31
N ASP A 172 -11.42 -14.62 5.99
CA ASP A 172 -11.57 -16.08 5.87
C ASP A 172 -11.99 -16.74 7.19
N GLY A 173 -11.54 -16.17 8.32
CA GLY A 173 -11.90 -16.61 9.67
C GLY A 173 -13.30 -16.19 10.13
N GLY A 174 -13.96 -15.29 9.40
CA GLY A 174 -15.25 -14.70 9.76
C GLY A 174 -15.17 -13.65 10.88
N ASP A 175 -13.99 -13.12 11.18
CA ASP A 175 -13.80 -12.02 12.15
C ASP A 175 -13.62 -10.68 11.43
N THR A 176 -14.73 -10.14 10.92
CA THR A 176 -14.71 -8.92 10.10
C THR A 176 -14.43 -7.65 10.90
N SER A 177 -14.51 -7.69 12.24
CA SER A 177 -14.29 -6.50 13.08
C SER A 177 -12.81 -6.14 13.18
N ASP A 178 -11.94 -7.13 13.38
CA ASP A 178 -10.49 -6.90 13.45
C ASP A 178 -9.94 -6.49 12.06
N ALA A 179 -10.52 -7.04 10.99
CA ALA A 179 -10.20 -6.66 9.61
C ALA A 179 -10.60 -5.21 9.30
N ASP A 180 -11.77 -4.76 9.77
CA ASP A 180 -12.24 -3.39 9.60
C ASP A 180 -11.34 -2.39 10.33
N ASP A 181 -10.97 -2.67 11.59
CA ASP A 181 -10.05 -1.83 12.38
C ASP A 181 -8.67 -1.68 11.69
N THR A 182 -8.15 -2.78 11.12
CA THR A 182 -6.87 -2.80 10.39
C THR A 182 -6.96 -1.97 9.10
N LEU A 183 -8.03 -2.16 8.31
CA LEU A 183 -8.25 -1.39 7.08
C LEU A 183 -8.53 0.10 7.36
N GLU A 184 -9.24 0.45 8.44
CA GLU A 184 -9.49 1.85 8.81
C GLU A 184 -8.15 2.55 9.11
N THR A 185 -7.31 1.91 9.95
CA THR A 185 -5.97 2.43 10.27
C THR A 185 -5.15 2.67 9.00
N ARG A 186 -5.13 1.71 8.07
CA ARG A 186 -4.38 1.86 6.81
C ARG A 186 -4.94 2.89 5.87
N ARG A 187 -6.26 3.04 5.82
CA ARG A 187 -6.91 4.09 5.04
C ARG A 187 -6.57 5.47 5.58
N GLU A 188 -6.53 5.66 6.90
CA GLU A 188 -6.12 6.93 7.51
C GLU A 188 -4.68 7.30 7.14
N GLU A 189 -3.74 6.35 7.25
CA GLU A 189 -2.33 6.55 6.90
C GLU A 189 -2.15 6.83 5.39
N THR A 190 -2.82 6.07 4.54
CA THR A 190 -2.78 6.25 3.08
C THR A 190 -3.39 7.59 2.67
N ALA A 191 -4.49 8.00 3.29
CA ALA A 191 -5.09 9.32 3.05
C ALA A 191 -4.18 10.48 3.52
N GLU A 192 -3.38 10.29 4.57
CA GLU A 192 -2.34 11.25 4.96
C GLU A 192 -1.20 11.31 3.95
N ALA A 193 -0.74 10.16 3.45
CA ALA A 193 0.24 10.09 2.39
C ALA A 193 -0.28 10.80 1.12
N ARG A 194 -1.53 10.56 0.70
CA ARG A 194 -2.16 11.24 -0.45
C ARG A 194 -2.22 12.75 -0.28
N ARG A 195 -2.63 13.25 0.89
CA ARG A 195 -2.62 14.70 1.17
C ARG A 195 -1.21 15.29 1.07
N SER A 196 -0.20 14.56 1.55
CA SER A 196 1.20 15.00 1.47
C SER A 196 1.71 15.00 0.04
N TYR A 197 1.35 13.96 -0.74
CA TYR A 197 1.63 13.84 -2.17
C TYR A 197 1.03 15.01 -2.97
N ASP A 198 -0.26 15.29 -2.78
CA ASP A 198 -0.95 16.36 -3.51
C ASP A 198 -0.33 17.74 -3.19
N GLY A 199 0.03 17.98 -1.92
CA GLY A 199 0.74 19.19 -1.51
C GLY A 199 2.15 19.30 -2.09
N ALA A 200 2.87 18.17 -2.23
CA ALA A 200 4.17 18.12 -2.88
C ALA A 200 4.05 18.48 -4.38
N MET A 201 3.05 17.93 -5.08
CA MET A 201 2.77 18.25 -6.48
C MET A 201 2.41 19.72 -6.68
N GLU A 202 1.54 20.28 -5.83
CA GLU A 202 1.21 21.72 -5.90
C GLU A 202 2.45 22.60 -5.67
N THR A 203 3.32 22.21 -4.72
CA THR A 203 4.57 22.93 -4.44
C THR A 203 5.53 22.83 -5.62
N LEU A 204 5.70 21.63 -6.18
CA LEU A 204 6.56 21.35 -7.33
C LEU A 204 6.14 22.14 -8.57
N ASP A 205 4.83 22.19 -8.87
CA ASP A 205 4.25 23.01 -9.94
C ASP A 205 4.46 24.52 -9.74
N GLY A 206 4.59 24.93 -8.48
CA GLY A 206 4.85 26.32 -8.08
C GLY A 206 6.30 26.75 -8.23
N LEU A 207 7.24 25.82 -8.42
CA LEU A 207 8.67 26.14 -8.42
C LEU A 207 9.10 26.93 -9.68
N ASP A 208 9.98 27.92 -9.50
CA ASP A 208 10.66 28.64 -10.58
C ASP A 208 11.79 27.79 -11.17
N ARG A 209 11.41 26.91 -12.12
CA ARG A 209 12.35 25.99 -12.79
C ARG A 209 13.58 26.69 -13.36
N GLY A 210 13.39 27.87 -13.97
CA GLY A 210 14.50 28.61 -14.59
C GLY A 210 15.53 29.08 -13.56
N ARG A 211 15.07 29.44 -12.36
CA ARG A 211 15.94 29.82 -11.24
C ARG A 211 16.67 28.61 -10.65
N LEU A 212 16.00 27.48 -10.47
CA LEU A 212 16.63 26.26 -9.92
C LEU A 212 17.67 25.65 -10.88
N GLU A 213 17.40 25.67 -12.19
CA GLU A 213 18.33 25.21 -13.23
C GLU A 213 19.63 26.02 -13.25
N GLU A 214 19.56 27.35 -13.04
CA GLU A 214 20.74 28.22 -12.98
C GLU A 214 21.73 27.77 -11.88
N HIS A 215 21.21 27.19 -10.81
CA HIS A 215 22.00 26.71 -9.67
C HIS A 215 22.34 25.21 -9.72
N SER A 216 22.12 24.54 -10.86
CA SER A 216 22.43 23.12 -11.05
C SER A 216 21.73 22.20 -10.03
N ILE A 217 20.50 22.55 -9.62
CA ILE A 217 19.63 21.58 -8.96
C ILE A 217 19.31 20.42 -9.91
N VAL A 218 19.04 19.26 -9.32
CA VAL A 218 18.60 18.05 -10.02
C VAL A 218 17.59 18.40 -11.12
N ASP A 219 17.69 17.65 -12.21
CA ASP A 219 16.77 17.66 -13.33
C ASP A 219 15.33 17.53 -12.82
N LEU A 220 14.58 18.64 -12.75
CA LEU A 220 13.24 18.67 -12.16
C LEU A 220 12.28 17.75 -12.92
N ASP A 221 12.50 17.57 -14.22
CA ASP A 221 11.75 16.59 -15.03
C ASP A 221 11.90 15.17 -14.48
N ARG A 222 13.06 14.83 -13.92
CA ARG A 222 13.31 13.54 -13.27
C ARG A 222 12.57 13.43 -11.94
N VAL A 223 12.55 14.50 -11.15
CA VAL A 223 11.79 14.53 -9.88
C VAL A 223 10.30 14.42 -10.16
N GLU A 224 9.77 15.16 -11.12
CA GLU A 224 8.38 15.09 -11.55
C GLU A 224 8.00 13.67 -11.98
N SER A 225 8.82 13.01 -12.80
CA SER A 225 8.59 11.61 -13.19
C SER A 225 8.62 10.64 -12.00
N GLY A 226 9.49 10.87 -11.02
CA GLY A 226 9.57 10.06 -9.80
C GLY A 226 8.33 10.24 -8.92
N VAL A 227 7.87 11.49 -8.78
CA VAL A 227 6.64 11.82 -8.06
C VAL A 227 5.43 11.20 -8.77
N GLU A 228 5.31 11.30 -10.09
CA GLU A 228 4.24 10.65 -10.85
C GLU A 228 4.19 9.14 -10.56
N THR A 229 5.34 8.46 -10.63
CA THR A 229 5.46 7.02 -10.31
C THR A 229 5.00 6.71 -8.89
N LEU A 230 5.38 7.55 -7.92
CA LEU A 230 4.96 7.41 -6.52
C LEU A 230 3.44 7.57 -6.37
N GLY A 231 2.84 8.50 -7.12
CA GLY A 231 1.41 8.74 -7.15
C GLY A 231 0.61 7.56 -7.71
N ASP A 232 1.15 6.89 -8.74
CA ASP A 232 0.57 5.69 -9.35
C ASP A 232 0.55 4.51 -8.37
N VAL A 233 1.67 4.29 -7.66
CA VAL A 233 1.78 3.23 -6.64
C VAL A 233 0.84 3.51 -5.47
N LEU A 234 0.77 4.77 -5.02
CA LEU A 234 -0.19 5.17 -3.99
C LEU A 234 -1.64 4.94 -4.42
N GLY A 235 -1.98 5.26 -5.67
CA GLY A 235 -3.31 4.98 -6.23
C GLY A 235 -3.62 3.48 -6.29
N SER A 236 -2.61 2.65 -6.56
CA SER A 236 -2.77 1.18 -6.51
C SER A 236 -3.07 0.71 -5.08
N VAL A 237 -2.36 1.21 -4.07
CA VAL A 237 -2.64 0.86 -2.66
C VAL A 237 -4.04 1.31 -2.23
N GLU A 238 -4.45 2.53 -2.58
CA GLU A 238 -5.82 3.02 -2.32
C GLU A 238 -6.89 2.12 -2.95
N SER A 239 -6.67 1.69 -4.20
CA SER A 239 -7.59 0.80 -4.91
C SER A 239 -7.67 -0.57 -4.25
N LEU A 240 -6.53 -1.12 -3.80
CA LEU A 240 -6.48 -2.38 -3.06
C LEU A 240 -7.30 -2.30 -1.76
N LEU A 241 -7.08 -1.24 -0.96
CA LEU A 241 -7.83 -1.01 0.28
C LEU A 241 -9.34 -0.85 0.03
N SER A 242 -9.73 -0.18 -1.06
CA SER A 242 -11.14 -0.01 -1.44
C SER A 242 -11.80 -1.34 -1.86
N GLY A 243 -11.05 -2.24 -2.51
CA GLY A 243 -11.52 -3.56 -2.85
C GLY A 243 -11.82 -4.40 -1.60
N TYR A 244 -10.92 -4.38 -0.61
CA TYR A 244 -11.13 -5.06 0.66
C TYR A 244 -12.28 -4.47 1.49
N ASP A 245 -12.49 -3.15 1.47
CA ASP A 245 -13.66 -2.52 2.11
C ASP A 245 -14.99 -3.03 1.53
N SER A 246 -15.04 -3.15 0.20
CA SER A 246 -16.20 -3.71 -0.52
C SER A 246 -16.42 -5.19 -0.18
N MET A 247 -15.34 -5.97 -0.01
CA MET A 247 -15.43 -7.34 0.51
C MET A 247 -16.01 -7.38 1.92
N LEU A 248 -15.54 -6.53 2.85
CA LEU A 248 -16.07 -6.50 4.22
C LEU A 248 -17.56 -6.16 4.26
N ALA A 249 -18.00 -5.18 3.47
CA ALA A 249 -19.42 -4.84 3.32
C ALA A 249 -20.24 -6.03 2.78
N GLY A 250 -19.66 -6.80 1.85
CA GLY A 250 -20.23 -8.04 1.35
C GLY A 250 -20.38 -9.10 2.45
N HIS A 251 -19.34 -9.32 3.27
CA HIS A 251 -19.39 -10.26 4.38
C HIS A 251 -20.40 -9.86 5.46
N GLU A 252 -20.51 -8.57 5.82
CA GLU A 252 -21.54 -8.09 6.76
C GLU A 252 -22.95 -8.40 6.23
N SER A 253 -23.19 -8.13 4.94
CA SER A 253 -24.47 -8.40 4.28
C SER A 253 -24.77 -9.90 4.19
N LEU A 254 -23.76 -10.72 3.93
CA LEU A 254 -23.87 -12.18 3.92
C LEU A 254 -24.28 -12.71 5.29
N GLU A 255 -23.61 -12.27 6.37
CA GLU A 255 -23.91 -12.69 7.74
C GLU A 255 -25.34 -12.26 8.16
N GLU A 256 -25.78 -11.06 7.79
CA GLU A 256 -27.16 -10.62 8.01
C GLU A 256 -28.15 -11.49 7.22
N GLY A 257 -27.83 -11.84 5.97
CA GLY A 257 -28.64 -12.74 5.14
C GLY A 257 -28.83 -14.12 5.79
N GLU A 258 -27.76 -14.70 6.32
CA GLU A 258 -27.80 -15.98 7.04
C GLU A 258 -28.69 -15.90 8.28
N LYS A 259 -28.50 -14.87 9.13
CA LYS A 259 -29.32 -14.63 10.33
C LYS A 259 -30.81 -14.53 9.98
N ARG A 260 -31.16 -13.85 8.88
CA ARG A 260 -32.53 -13.69 8.41
C ARG A 260 -33.10 -14.98 7.84
N PHE A 261 -32.31 -15.72 7.08
CA PHE A 261 -32.70 -17.01 6.52
C PHE A 261 -33.03 -18.00 7.63
N ASP A 262 -32.19 -18.08 8.67
CA ASP A 262 -32.39 -18.93 9.84
C ASP A 262 -33.62 -18.54 10.67
N ALA A 263 -33.96 -17.25 10.69
CA ALA A 263 -35.19 -16.75 11.31
C ALA A 263 -36.46 -17.04 10.47
N GLY A 264 -36.33 -17.56 9.25
CA GLY A 264 -37.42 -17.79 8.30
C GLY A 264 -37.93 -16.50 7.64
N GLU A 265 -37.15 -15.42 7.67
CA GLU A 265 -37.46 -14.13 7.03
C GLU A 265 -36.93 -14.11 5.58
N TYR A 266 -37.36 -15.06 4.74
CA TYR A 266 -36.74 -15.36 3.45
C TYR A 266 -36.67 -14.17 2.47
N GLU A 267 -37.74 -13.38 2.32
CA GLU A 267 -37.70 -12.18 1.48
C GLU A 267 -36.59 -11.19 1.90
N ARG A 268 -36.39 -11.01 3.21
CA ARG A 268 -35.34 -10.12 3.72
C ARG A 268 -33.95 -10.74 3.61
N ALA A 269 -33.85 -12.05 3.79
CA ALA A 269 -32.61 -12.78 3.56
C ALA A 269 -32.16 -12.63 2.10
N ALA A 270 -33.09 -12.77 1.14
CA ALA A 270 -32.81 -12.57 -0.27
C ALA A 270 -32.21 -11.19 -0.55
N THR A 271 -32.84 -10.12 -0.05
CA THR A 271 -32.31 -8.75 -0.22
C THR A 271 -30.92 -8.56 0.41
N ALA A 272 -30.67 -9.17 1.57
CA ALA A 272 -29.35 -9.07 2.21
C ALA A 272 -28.28 -9.83 1.40
N PHE A 273 -28.60 -11.02 0.88
CA PHE A 273 -27.72 -11.77 0.00
C PHE A 273 -27.48 -11.09 -1.36
N GLU A 274 -28.48 -10.43 -1.94
CA GLU A 274 -28.31 -9.56 -3.12
C GLU A 274 -27.36 -8.41 -2.82
N SER A 275 -27.50 -7.77 -1.66
CA SER A 275 -26.59 -6.69 -1.24
C SER A 275 -25.16 -7.19 -1.03
N ALA A 276 -25.01 -8.43 -0.54
CA ALA A 276 -23.70 -9.09 -0.43
C ALA A 276 -23.09 -9.30 -1.82
N ALA A 277 -23.88 -9.85 -2.75
CA ALA A 277 -23.44 -10.08 -4.12
C ALA A 277 -23.01 -8.78 -4.82
N ASP A 278 -23.82 -7.71 -4.71
CA ASP A 278 -23.48 -6.40 -5.27
C ASP A 278 -22.16 -5.86 -4.70
N SER A 279 -21.94 -5.95 -3.38
CA SER A 279 -20.70 -5.48 -2.74
C SER A 279 -19.47 -6.29 -3.17
N PHE A 280 -19.60 -7.61 -3.31
CA PHE A 280 -18.53 -8.45 -3.85
C PHE A 280 -18.28 -8.19 -5.35
N GLY A 281 -19.32 -7.84 -6.11
CA GLY A 281 -19.20 -7.40 -7.50
C GLY A 281 -18.41 -6.09 -7.61
N ASP A 282 -18.71 -5.10 -6.77
CA ASP A 282 -17.97 -3.83 -6.67
C ASP A 282 -16.48 -4.08 -6.30
N ALA A 283 -16.21 -5.01 -5.38
CA ALA A 283 -14.85 -5.44 -5.06
C ALA A 283 -14.14 -6.06 -6.27
N THR A 284 -14.83 -6.95 -7.00
CA THR A 284 -14.29 -7.62 -8.20
C THR A 284 -13.90 -6.61 -9.28
N GLU A 285 -14.76 -5.62 -9.55
CA GLU A 285 -14.49 -4.54 -10.50
C GLU A 285 -13.30 -3.70 -10.05
N THR A 286 -13.29 -3.30 -8.77
CA THR A 286 -12.19 -2.51 -8.19
C THR A 286 -10.84 -3.23 -8.31
N PHE A 287 -10.79 -4.53 -8.00
CA PHE A 287 -9.55 -5.28 -8.13
C PHE A 287 -9.12 -5.47 -9.59
N ALA A 288 -10.07 -5.70 -10.51
CA ALA A 288 -9.78 -5.85 -11.93
C ALA A 288 -9.23 -4.58 -12.57
N ASP A 289 -9.78 -3.42 -12.20
CA ASP A 289 -9.29 -2.12 -12.68
C ASP A 289 -7.91 -1.82 -12.10
N GLY A 290 -7.70 -2.05 -10.80
CA GLY A 290 -6.42 -1.82 -10.13
C GLY A 290 -5.28 -2.72 -10.63
N GLU A 291 -5.55 -3.98 -11.00
CA GLU A 291 -4.53 -4.93 -11.48
C GLU A 291 -3.76 -4.42 -12.72
N SER A 292 -4.43 -3.66 -13.61
CA SER A 292 -3.83 -3.23 -14.88
C SER A 292 -2.70 -2.21 -14.71
N ASP A 293 -2.80 -1.40 -13.66
CA ASP A 293 -1.87 -0.29 -13.38
C ASP A 293 -0.98 -0.60 -12.16
N ALA A 294 -1.21 -1.73 -11.49
CA ALA A 294 -0.49 -2.11 -10.29
C ALA A 294 1.00 -2.40 -10.55
N PRO A 295 1.90 -1.98 -9.63
CA PRO A 295 3.29 -2.45 -9.65
C PRO A 295 3.33 -3.97 -9.44
N SER A 296 4.37 -4.62 -9.97
CA SER A 296 4.43 -6.10 -10.03
C SER A 296 4.30 -6.81 -8.69
N GLY A 297 4.78 -6.21 -7.60
CA GLY A 297 4.67 -6.75 -6.25
C GLY A 297 3.29 -6.61 -5.63
N LEU A 298 2.40 -5.81 -6.22
CA LEU A 298 1.00 -5.70 -5.80
C LEU A 298 0.06 -6.55 -6.66
N ALA A 299 0.47 -6.96 -7.87
CA ALA A 299 -0.39 -7.65 -8.84
C ALA A 299 -1.02 -8.94 -8.29
N GLU A 300 -0.28 -9.73 -7.50
CA GLU A 300 -0.80 -10.97 -6.91
C GLU A 300 -1.95 -10.72 -5.91
N TYR A 301 -1.89 -9.63 -5.13
CA TYR A 301 -2.98 -9.27 -4.21
C TYR A 301 -4.25 -8.88 -4.97
N PHE A 302 -4.12 -8.17 -6.09
CA PHE A 302 -5.24 -7.85 -6.98
C PHE A 302 -5.83 -9.10 -7.65
N GLU A 303 -4.98 -10.01 -8.14
CA GLU A 303 -5.42 -11.26 -8.76
C GLU A 303 -6.19 -12.13 -7.75
N ASN A 304 -5.64 -12.29 -6.55
CA ASN A 304 -6.27 -13.05 -5.46
C ASN A 304 -7.57 -12.40 -5.01
N GLY A 305 -7.57 -11.09 -4.73
CA GLY A 305 -8.75 -10.33 -4.35
C GLY A 305 -9.87 -10.45 -5.38
N ARG A 306 -9.55 -10.33 -6.69
CA ARG A 306 -10.52 -10.53 -7.78
C ARG A 306 -11.06 -11.96 -7.84
N CYS A 307 -10.20 -12.96 -7.68
CA CYS A 307 -10.63 -14.36 -7.67
C CYS A 307 -11.61 -14.63 -6.53
N GLN A 308 -11.26 -14.19 -5.31
CA GLN A 308 -12.07 -14.38 -4.11
C GLN A 308 -13.40 -13.66 -4.24
N SER A 309 -13.38 -12.35 -4.52
CA SER A 309 -14.58 -11.53 -4.65
C SER A 309 -15.54 -12.03 -5.74
N GLY A 310 -15.04 -12.50 -6.89
CA GLY A 310 -15.89 -13.05 -7.94
C GLY A 310 -16.60 -14.36 -7.53
N HIS A 311 -15.94 -15.20 -6.73
CA HIS A 311 -16.56 -16.39 -6.16
C HIS A 311 -17.57 -16.04 -5.05
N LEU A 312 -17.27 -15.03 -4.23
CA LEU A 312 -18.18 -14.52 -3.20
C LEU A 312 -19.43 -13.84 -3.78
N GLU A 313 -19.30 -13.11 -4.89
CA GLU A 313 -20.44 -12.57 -5.67
C GLU A 313 -21.37 -13.70 -6.10
N THR A 314 -20.79 -14.78 -6.66
CA THR A 314 -21.53 -15.98 -7.07
C THR A 314 -22.25 -16.63 -5.87
N ALA A 315 -21.58 -16.71 -4.72
CA ALA A 315 -22.17 -17.25 -3.50
C ALA A 315 -23.37 -16.41 -3.02
N GLY A 316 -23.21 -15.08 -2.94
CA GLY A 316 -24.28 -14.16 -2.56
C GLY A 316 -25.52 -14.31 -3.45
N ALA A 317 -25.33 -14.35 -4.77
CA ALA A 317 -26.42 -14.54 -5.73
C ALA A 317 -27.13 -15.89 -5.54
N ALA A 318 -26.39 -16.97 -5.34
CA ALA A 318 -26.94 -18.31 -5.14
C ALA A 318 -27.72 -18.41 -3.81
N PHE A 319 -27.27 -17.75 -2.75
CA PHE A 319 -28.01 -17.67 -1.49
C PHE A 319 -29.28 -16.81 -1.59
N ALA A 320 -29.26 -15.74 -2.38
CA ALA A 320 -30.46 -14.96 -2.68
C ALA A 320 -31.52 -15.80 -3.43
N ASP A 321 -31.09 -16.58 -4.42
CA ASP A 321 -31.95 -17.53 -5.14
C ASP A 321 -32.50 -18.61 -4.18
N ALA A 322 -31.67 -19.11 -3.26
CA ALA A 322 -32.09 -20.09 -2.25
C ALA A 322 -33.18 -19.52 -1.32
N ALA A 323 -33.01 -18.27 -0.86
CA ALA A 323 -33.98 -17.56 -0.04
C ALA A 323 -35.29 -17.34 -0.78
N THR A 324 -35.24 -16.88 -2.03
CA THR A 324 -36.43 -16.69 -2.87
C THR A 324 -37.20 -17.99 -3.07
N ALA A 325 -36.52 -19.08 -3.42
CA ALA A 325 -37.15 -20.39 -3.59
C ALA A 325 -37.77 -20.91 -2.27
N ALA A 326 -37.13 -20.64 -1.13
CA ALA A 326 -37.67 -21.00 0.18
C ALA A 326 -38.96 -20.21 0.52
N ASP A 327 -39.02 -18.92 0.19
CA ASP A 327 -40.23 -18.09 0.34
C ASP A 327 -41.42 -18.64 -0.48
N ASP A 328 -41.13 -19.07 -1.72
CA ASP A 328 -42.11 -19.69 -2.62
C ASP A 328 -42.51 -21.12 -2.20
N GLY A 329 -41.80 -21.71 -1.23
CA GLY A 329 -42.00 -23.09 -0.77
C GLY A 329 -41.41 -24.16 -1.71
N ASP A 330 -40.53 -23.78 -2.64
CA ASP A 330 -39.79 -24.70 -3.50
C ASP A 330 -38.51 -25.19 -2.80
N ILE A 331 -38.69 -26.22 -1.97
CA ILE A 331 -37.60 -26.77 -1.16
C ILE A 331 -36.47 -27.39 -2.01
N VAL A 332 -36.80 -27.91 -3.21
CA VAL A 332 -35.78 -28.56 -4.06
C VAL A 332 -34.86 -27.51 -4.65
N ASP A 333 -35.43 -26.43 -5.17
CA ASP A 333 -34.66 -25.33 -5.75
C ASP A 333 -33.90 -24.53 -4.67
N ALA A 334 -34.49 -24.36 -3.48
CA ALA A 334 -33.79 -23.76 -2.35
C ALA A 334 -32.54 -24.55 -1.94
N GLN A 335 -32.64 -25.88 -1.85
CA GLN A 335 -31.50 -26.74 -1.49
C GLN A 335 -30.40 -26.75 -2.56
N ARG A 336 -30.80 -26.75 -3.84
CA ARG A 336 -29.85 -26.71 -4.96
C ARG A 336 -29.07 -25.40 -4.95
N SER A 337 -29.76 -24.26 -4.89
CA SER A 337 -29.11 -22.94 -4.94
C SER A 337 -28.23 -22.71 -3.70
N ARG A 338 -28.64 -23.20 -2.53
CA ARG A 338 -27.78 -23.19 -1.34
C ARG A 338 -26.49 -24.00 -1.54
N SER A 339 -26.57 -25.19 -2.13
CA SER A 339 -25.38 -26.01 -2.42
C SER A 339 -24.45 -25.31 -3.42
N GLU A 340 -25.02 -24.61 -4.41
CA GLU A 340 -24.24 -23.81 -5.36
C GLU A 340 -23.53 -22.64 -4.66
N GLY A 341 -24.17 -22.01 -3.67
CA GLY A 341 -23.55 -20.99 -2.83
C GLY A 341 -22.42 -21.54 -1.95
N GLU A 342 -22.63 -22.70 -1.30
CA GLU A 342 -21.61 -23.38 -0.49
C GLU A 342 -20.39 -23.79 -1.34
N ASP A 343 -20.62 -24.32 -2.55
CA ASP A 343 -19.55 -24.66 -3.51
C ASP A 343 -18.77 -23.40 -3.95
N ALA A 344 -19.44 -22.25 -4.08
CA ALA A 344 -18.81 -20.99 -4.43
C ALA A 344 -17.99 -20.39 -3.28
N LEU A 345 -18.44 -20.52 -2.01
CA LEU A 345 -17.63 -20.18 -0.84
C LEU A 345 -16.35 -21.02 -0.78
N GLU A 346 -16.46 -22.34 -0.98
CA GLU A 346 -15.27 -23.21 -1.06
C GLU A 346 -14.33 -22.80 -2.20
N ALA A 347 -14.87 -22.36 -3.34
CA ALA A 347 -14.05 -21.87 -4.44
C ALA A 347 -13.30 -20.56 -4.09
N ALA A 348 -13.92 -19.65 -3.34
CA ALA A 348 -13.26 -18.43 -2.87
C ALA A 348 -12.07 -18.73 -1.94
N GLU A 349 -12.22 -19.69 -1.02
CA GLU A 349 -11.14 -20.13 -0.11
C GLU A 349 -9.92 -20.75 -0.85
N ASN A 350 -10.07 -21.12 -2.12
CA ASN A 350 -9.06 -21.86 -2.90
C ASN A 350 -8.30 -21.02 -3.95
N CYS A 351 -8.42 -19.69 -3.93
CA CYS A 351 -7.86 -18.78 -4.95
C CYS A 351 -6.31 -18.71 -5.04
#